data_AF-T0Z3G3-F1
#
_entry.id   AF-T0Z3G3-F1
#
_cell.length_a   1.000
_cell.length_b   1.000
_cell.length_c   1.000
_cell.angle_alpha   90.00
_cell.angle_beta   90.00
_cell.angle_gamma   90.00
#
_symmetry.space_group_name_H-M   'P 1'
#
loop_
_entity.id
_entity.type
_entity.pdbx_description
1 polymer ?
#
loop_
_entity_poly.entity_id
_entity_poly.type
_entity_poly.pdbx_seq_one_letter_code
_entity_poly.pdbx_strand_id
1 'polypeptide(L)'
;LDSFRVPMNALDILAQHIVGMSIMKKWDVKDAYGVIKSAYPYSSLKYEDFIDTVRYLAGEYVGLESRRVYGKIWYDEKEHTFGRRGKMIRPIYMLNLGAIPDEVSVNVFDSKTKRWIGNIEEEFLTRMKQGDIFTLGGRLYRFEYAKGMRCYVTPATSSAPTIPPWFSEQLPLSYELAIEIGKFRASMSVAMAKHLKKGTLNLKSKVPKDMESMLSALPMDGNAAKAIYGYFVEQQLFAGAVPNDRLILIEITADPKSGQNLAIFHSLYGRRINDTLSRVISHTHRQEAWH
;
A
#
# COMPACT_ATOMS: atom_id res chain seq x y z
N LEU A 1 -8.12 18.08 4.09
CA LEU A 1 -8.57 17.05 3.12
C LEU A 1 -7.37 16.73 2.26
N ASP A 2 -7.09 15.44 2.06
CA ASP A 2 -5.95 15.02 1.24
C ASP A 2 -6.15 15.45 -0.22
N SER A 3 -5.07 15.81 -0.89
CA SER A 3 -5.11 16.01 -2.33
C SER A 3 -5.47 14.70 -3.03
N PHE A 4 -6.49 14.77 -3.89
CA PHE A 4 -6.88 13.66 -4.75
C PHE A 4 -6.18 13.81 -6.09
N ARG A 5 -5.45 12.76 -6.51
CA ARG A 5 -4.85 12.68 -7.84
C ARG A 5 -5.56 11.60 -8.64
N VAL A 6 -6.21 12.01 -9.73
CA VAL A 6 -6.80 11.09 -10.69
C VAL A 6 -5.67 10.38 -11.45
N PRO A 7 -5.64 9.04 -11.51
CA PRO A 7 -4.75 8.32 -12.41
C PRO A 7 -5.05 8.69 -13.86
N MET A 8 -4.04 9.21 -14.56
CA MET A 8 -4.16 9.61 -15.96
C MET A 8 -3.69 8.46 -16.87
N ASN A 9 -4.36 8.27 -18.01
CA ASN A 9 -4.00 7.33 -19.06
C ASN A 9 -3.78 5.88 -18.56
N ALA A 10 -4.67 5.39 -17.69
CA ALA A 10 -4.66 4.00 -17.23
C ALA A 10 -5.00 3.04 -18.40
N LEU A 11 -3.97 2.54 -19.09
CA LEU A 11 -4.13 1.77 -20.33
C LEU A 11 -4.80 0.41 -20.11
N ASP A 12 -4.70 -0.16 -18.91
CA ASP A 12 -5.40 -1.38 -18.49
C ASP A 12 -6.93 -1.18 -18.45
N ILE A 13 -7.40 -0.11 -17.81
CA ILE A 13 -8.82 0.28 -17.77
C ILE A 13 -9.29 0.67 -19.18
N LEU A 14 -8.46 1.39 -19.93
CA LEU A 14 -8.73 1.72 -21.32
C LEU A 14 -8.94 0.46 -22.17
N ALA A 15 -8.07 -0.55 -22.02
CA ALA A 15 -8.13 -1.78 -22.78
C ALA A 15 -9.47 -2.50 -22.56
N GLN A 16 -9.91 -2.60 -21.30
CA GLN A 16 -11.23 -3.13 -20.98
C GLN A 16 -12.35 -2.30 -21.62
N HIS A 17 -12.27 -0.97 -21.55
CA HIS A 17 -13.26 -0.09 -22.17
C HIS A 17 -13.34 -0.28 -23.70
N ILE A 18 -12.20 -0.40 -24.40
CA ILE A 18 -12.13 -0.65 -25.84
C ILE A 18 -12.81 -1.99 -26.19
N VAL A 19 -12.58 -3.05 -25.40
CA VAL A 19 -13.30 -4.32 -25.57
C VAL A 19 -14.81 -4.11 -25.43
N GLY A 20 -15.24 -3.34 -24.42
CA GLY A 20 -16.64 -2.94 -24.24
C GLY A 20 -17.22 -2.21 -25.45
N MET A 21 -16.51 -1.21 -25.98
CA MET A 21 -16.89 -0.47 -27.19
C MET A 21 -17.07 -1.42 -28.39
N SER A 22 -16.13 -2.34 -28.58
CA SER A 22 -16.12 -3.32 -29.68
C SER A 22 -17.29 -4.31 -29.64
N ILE A 23 -17.84 -4.59 -28.45
CA ILE A 23 -18.99 -5.48 -28.26
C ILE A 23 -20.28 -4.83 -28.76
N MET A 24 -20.38 -3.51 -28.62
CA MET A 24 -21.59 -2.75 -28.94
C MET A 24 -21.76 -2.52 -30.44
N LYS A 25 -20.67 -2.14 -31.12
CA LYS A 25 -20.65 -1.94 -32.58
C LYS A 25 -19.22 -2.00 -33.12
N LYS A 26 -19.10 -2.02 -34.45
CA LYS A 26 -17.86 -1.67 -35.14
C LYS A 26 -17.58 -0.18 -34.92
N TRP A 27 -16.33 0.16 -34.63
CA TRP A 27 -15.87 1.53 -34.41
C TRP A 27 -14.83 1.92 -35.44
N ASP A 28 -14.94 3.16 -35.94
CA ASP A 28 -13.80 3.88 -36.50
C ASP A 28 -12.85 4.29 -35.37
N VAL A 29 -11.56 4.16 -35.61
CA VAL A 29 -10.50 4.42 -34.63
C VAL A 29 -10.47 5.88 -34.19
N LYS A 30 -10.65 6.85 -35.11
CA LYS A 30 -10.63 8.28 -34.78
C LYS A 30 -11.85 8.66 -33.95
N ASP A 31 -13.02 8.14 -34.31
CA ASP A 31 -14.26 8.36 -33.54
C ASP A 31 -14.14 7.79 -32.12
N ALA A 32 -13.66 6.56 -31.99
CA ALA A 32 -13.45 5.94 -30.69
C ALA A 32 -12.45 6.72 -29.82
N TYR A 33 -11.33 7.15 -30.42
CA TYR A 33 -10.34 7.98 -29.75
C TYR A 33 -10.93 9.32 -29.28
N GLY A 34 -11.76 9.97 -30.10
CA GLY A 34 -12.46 11.20 -29.73
C GLY A 34 -13.38 11.02 -28.51
N VAL A 35 -14.14 9.92 -28.48
CA VAL A 35 -14.97 9.56 -27.31
C VAL A 35 -14.10 9.34 -26.06
N ILE A 36 -13.02 8.59 -26.17
CA ILE A 36 -12.12 8.30 -25.04
C ILE A 36 -11.49 9.59 -24.50
N LYS A 37 -10.98 10.46 -25.37
CA LYS A 37 -10.38 11.74 -25.00
C LYS A 37 -11.35 12.71 -24.33
N SER A 38 -12.66 12.54 -24.52
CA SER A 38 -13.66 13.35 -23.83
C SER A 38 -13.70 13.10 -22.32
N ALA A 39 -13.19 11.94 -21.86
CA ALA A 39 -13.07 11.64 -20.44
C ALA A 39 -11.81 12.26 -19.84
N TYR A 40 -11.96 12.94 -18.69
CA TYR A 40 -10.86 13.64 -18.00
C TYR A 40 -9.57 12.80 -17.84
N PRO A 41 -9.61 11.53 -17.38
CA PRO A 41 -8.41 10.71 -17.21
C PRO A 41 -7.61 10.45 -18.50
N TYR A 42 -8.26 10.55 -19.67
CA TYR A 42 -7.66 10.29 -20.99
C TYR A 42 -7.53 11.55 -21.85
N SER A 43 -7.76 12.73 -21.28
CA SER A 43 -7.65 14.02 -21.97
C SER A 43 -6.26 14.29 -22.54
N SER A 44 -5.21 13.71 -21.95
CA SER A 44 -3.83 13.77 -22.42
C SER A 44 -3.33 12.50 -23.10
N LEU A 45 -4.21 11.51 -23.35
CA LEU A 45 -3.84 10.25 -24.00
C LEU A 45 -3.30 10.53 -25.40
N LYS A 46 -2.11 10.01 -25.70
CA LYS A 46 -1.50 10.09 -27.04
C LYS A 46 -2.21 9.14 -27.99
N TYR A 47 -2.26 9.50 -29.27
CA TYR A 47 -2.92 8.68 -30.28
C TYR A 47 -2.18 7.35 -30.47
N GLU A 48 -0.85 7.40 -30.38
CA GLU A 48 0.03 6.23 -30.47
C GLU A 48 -0.28 5.23 -29.35
N ASP A 49 -0.37 5.68 -28.09
CA ASP A 49 -0.71 4.81 -26.95
C ASP A 49 -2.10 4.16 -27.12
N PHE A 50 -3.06 4.89 -27.70
CA PHE A 50 -4.39 4.35 -28.02
C PHE A 50 -4.32 3.25 -29.09
N ILE A 51 -3.62 3.50 -30.20
CA ILE A 51 -3.43 2.52 -31.28
C ILE A 51 -2.69 1.28 -30.76
N ASP A 52 -1.64 1.47 -29.97
CA ASP A 52 -0.87 0.37 -29.40
C ASP A 52 -1.74 -0.50 -28.48
N THR A 53 -2.67 0.11 -27.75
CA THR A 53 -3.67 -0.61 -26.95
C THR A 53 -4.65 -1.39 -27.84
N VAL A 54 -5.11 -0.82 -28.96
CA VAL A 54 -5.97 -1.51 -29.94
C VAL A 54 -5.23 -2.71 -30.55
N ARG A 55 -3.99 -2.54 -31.01
CA ARG A 55 -3.14 -3.62 -31.56
C ARG A 55 -2.87 -4.71 -30.53
N TYR A 56 -2.64 -4.32 -29.28
CA TYR A 56 -2.47 -5.26 -28.17
C TYR A 56 -3.72 -6.13 -28.00
N LEU A 57 -4.89 -5.51 -28.00
CA LEU A 57 -6.16 -6.23 -27.92
C LEU A 57 -6.49 -7.05 -29.18
N ALA A 58 -5.94 -6.68 -30.34
CA ALA A 58 -6.04 -7.45 -31.58
C ALA A 58 -5.14 -8.70 -31.57
N GLY A 59 -4.11 -8.69 -30.72
CA GLY A 59 -3.13 -9.77 -30.59
C GLY A 59 -1.98 -9.69 -31.59
N GLU A 60 -1.63 -8.49 -32.06
CA GLU A 60 -0.63 -8.28 -33.12
C GLU A 60 0.82 -8.32 -32.63
N TYR A 61 1.06 -8.28 -31.31
CA TYR A 61 2.42 -8.37 -30.78
C TYR A 61 2.94 -9.81 -30.76
N VAL A 62 4.04 -10.02 -31.48
CA VAL A 62 4.75 -11.31 -31.59
C VAL A 62 5.15 -11.83 -30.20
N GLY A 63 4.85 -13.10 -29.92
CA GLY A 63 5.18 -13.77 -28.66
C GLY A 63 4.00 -13.92 -27.68
N LEU A 64 2.89 -13.23 -27.90
CA LEU A 64 1.67 -13.38 -27.10
C LEU A 64 0.96 -14.74 -27.30
N GLU A 65 1.12 -15.36 -28.47
CA GLU A 65 0.59 -16.69 -28.77
C GLU A 65 1.20 -17.77 -27.86
N SER A 66 2.52 -17.67 -27.60
CA SER A 66 3.22 -18.57 -26.66
C SER A 66 2.72 -18.45 -25.22
N ARG A 67 2.14 -17.29 -24.87
CA ARG A 67 1.55 -16.97 -23.56
C ARG A 67 0.03 -17.18 -23.52
N ARG A 68 -0.57 -17.76 -24.57
CA ARG A 68 -2.03 -17.97 -24.71
C ARG A 68 -2.87 -16.68 -24.57
N VAL A 69 -2.29 -15.52 -24.88
CA VAL A 69 -3.02 -14.25 -24.88
C VAL A 69 -3.72 -14.11 -26.22
N TYR A 70 -5.00 -14.46 -26.25
CA TYR A 70 -5.83 -14.36 -27.46
C TYR A 70 -6.35 -12.94 -27.64
N GLY A 71 -6.26 -12.42 -28.88
CA GLY A 71 -6.88 -11.15 -29.26
C GLY A 71 -8.38 -11.16 -28.96
N LYS A 72 -8.86 -10.10 -28.30
CA LYS A 72 -10.27 -9.91 -27.90
C LYS A 72 -11.05 -9.12 -28.95
N ILE A 73 -10.35 -8.33 -29.74
CA ILE A 73 -10.90 -7.58 -30.88
C ILE A 73 -10.22 -8.02 -32.17
N TRP A 74 -10.82 -7.69 -33.31
CA TRP A 74 -10.10 -7.61 -34.57
C TRP A 74 -9.85 -6.13 -34.86
N TYR A 75 -8.74 -5.84 -35.53
CA TYR A 75 -8.37 -4.51 -35.98
C TYR A 75 -7.99 -4.58 -37.47
N ASP A 76 -8.52 -3.66 -38.26
CA ASP A 76 -8.16 -3.47 -39.66
C ASP A 76 -7.41 -2.15 -39.80
N GLU A 77 -6.11 -2.24 -40.06
CA GLU A 77 -5.25 -1.05 -40.21
C GLU A 77 -5.59 -0.22 -41.45
N LYS A 78 -6.05 -0.85 -42.54
CA LYS A 78 -6.35 -0.14 -43.80
C LYS A 78 -7.63 0.66 -43.68
N GLU A 79 -8.65 0.05 -43.10
CA GLU A 79 -9.96 0.67 -42.89
C GLU A 79 -10.03 1.49 -41.60
N HIS A 80 -8.96 1.52 -40.80
CA HIS A 80 -8.89 2.17 -39.49
C HIS A 80 -10.10 1.83 -38.60
N THR A 81 -10.51 0.57 -38.56
CA THR A 81 -11.69 0.14 -37.80
C THR A 81 -11.43 -1.09 -36.95
N PHE A 82 -12.14 -1.21 -35.83
CA PHE A 82 -12.06 -2.37 -34.96
C PHE A 82 -13.44 -2.83 -34.49
N GLY A 83 -13.51 -4.09 -34.04
CA GLY A 83 -14.73 -4.70 -33.51
C GLY A 83 -14.46 -5.99 -32.76
N ARG A 84 -15.49 -6.55 -32.11
CA ARG A 84 -15.33 -7.77 -31.30
C ARG A 84 -14.86 -8.97 -32.12
N ARG A 85 -13.92 -9.76 -31.57
CA ARG A 85 -13.45 -11.02 -32.17
C ARG A 85 -14.27 -12.20 -31.69
N GLY A 86 -15.45 -12.38 -32.30
CA GLY A 86 -16.32 -13.52 -32.05
C GLY A 86 -17.38 -13.29 -30.95
N LYS A 87 -18.33 -14.22 -30.86
CA LYS A 87 -19.54 -14.09 -30.01
C LYS A 87 -19.25 -14.21 -28.52
N MET A 88 -18.22 -14.98 -28.14
CA MET A 88 -17.87 -15.27 -26.73
C MET A 88 -17.24 -14.10 -25.98
N ILE A 89 -16.79 -13.05 -26.67
CA ILE A 89 -16.19 -11.88 -26.03
C ILE A 89 -17.20 -11.14 -25.13
N ARG A 90 -18.47 -11.08 -25.54
CA ARG A 90 -19.53 -10.45 -24.75
C ARG A 90 -19.74 -11.12 -23.38
N PRO A 91 -19.99 -12.44 -23.27
CA PRO A 91 -20.12 -13.08 -21.96
C PRO A 91 -18.83 -13.01 -21.13
N ILE A 92 -17.65 -13.14 -21.74
CA ILE A 92 -16.37 -12.98 -21.02
C ILE A 92 -16.26 -11.59 -20.40
N TYR A 93 -16.54 -10.54 -21.18
CA TYR A 93 -16.49 -9.16 -20.71
C TYR A 93 -17.47 -8.90 -19.56
N MET A 94 -18.70 -9.40 -19.66
CA MET A 94 -19.73 -9.19 -18.63
C MET A 94 -19.39 -9.86 -17.29
N LEU A 95 -18.66 -10.98 -17.32
CA LEU A 95 -18.23 -11.69 -16.12
C LEU A 95 -16.99 -11.08 -15.46
N ASN A 96 -16.24 -10.23 -16.17
CA ASN A 96 -14.98 -9.63 -15.70
C ASN A 96 -15.03 -8.09 -15.74
N LEU A 97 -16.24 -7.52 -15.67
CA LEU A 97 -16.44 -6.07 -15.71
C LEU A 97 -16.18 -5.47 -14.34
N GLY A 98 -15.05 -4.80 -14.19
CA GLY A 98 -14.74 -3.99 -13.01
C GLY A 98 -13.35 -3.35 -13.10
N ALA A 99 -13.04 -2.47 -12.16
CA ALA A 99 -11.69 -1.93 -11.96
C ALA A 99 -11.10 -2.33 -10.60
N ILE A 100 -11.93 -2.98 -9.76
CA ILE A 100 -11.49 -3.54 -8.49
C ILE A 100 -10.78 -4.85 -8.84
N PRO A 101 -9.47 -4.97 -8.58
CA PRO A 101 -8.78 -6.23 -8.81
C PRO A 101 -9.40 -7.29 -7.89
N ASP A 102 -9.54 -8.51 -8.40
CA ASP A 102 -9.85 -9.63 -7.53
C ASP A 102 -8.70 -9.76 -6.51
N GLU A 103 -8.99 -9.58 -5.23
CA GLU A 103 -8.03 -9.96 -4.19
C GLU A 103 -7.86 -11.47 -4.26
N VAL A 104 -6.68 -11.91 -4.69
CA VAL A 104 -6.34 -13.32 -4.73
C VAL A 104 -6.22 -13.81 -3.29
N SER A 105 -7.34 -14.33 -2.78
CA SER A 105 -7.39 -14.89 -1.43
C SER A 105 -6.74 -16.27 -1.42
N VAL A 106 -5.82 -16.47 -0.49
CA VAL A 106 -5.21 -17.75 -0.20
C VAL A 106 -5.95 -18.39 0.97
N ASN A 107 -6.45 -19.60 0.74
CA ASN A 107 -7.12 -20.37 1.78
C ASN A 107 -6.10 -20.90 2.79
N VAL A 108 -6.30 -20.58 4.06
CA VAL A 108 -5.45 -21.04 5.17
C VAL A 108 -6.06 -22.30 5.78
N PHE A 109 -5.23 -23.34 5.91
CA PHE A 109 -5.60 -24.62 6.46
C PHE A 109 -4.69 -25.01 7.62
N ASP A 110 -5.25 -25.73 8.58
CA ASP A 110 -4.45 -26.42 9.59
C ASP A 110 -3.59 -27.51 8.91
N SER A 111 -2.29 -27.52 9.18
CA SER A 111 -1.35 -28.41 8.51
C SER A 111 -1.57 -29.89 8.84
N LYS A 112 -2.11 -30.19 10.03
CA LYS A 112 -2.38 -31.54 10.53
C LYS A 112 -3.77 -32.03 10.14
N THR A 113 -4.80 -31.27 10.49
CA THR A 113 -6.20 -31.67 10.30
C THR A 113 -6.73 -31.36 8.90
N LYS A 114 -6.01 -30.54 8.13
CA LYS A 114 -6.44 -30.03 6.82
C LYS A 114 -7.77 -29.26 6.86
N ARG A 115 -8.20 -28.84 8.05
CA ARG A 115 -9.40 -28.03 8.24
C ARG A 115 -9.13 -26.59 7.78
N TRP A 116 -10.07 -26.02 7.04
CA TRP A 116 -10.02 -24.60 6.67
C TRP A 116 -10.18 -23.72 7.92
N ILE A 117 -9.34 -22.69 8.01
CA ILE A 117 -9.27 -21.75 9.14
C ILE A 117 -9.82 -20.40 8.73
N GLY A 118 -9.47 -19.92 7.53
CA GLY A 118 -9.80 -18.59 7.05
C GLY A 118 -9.03 -18.29 5.77
N ASN A 119 -9.02 -17.02 5.37
CA ASN A 119 -8.34 -16.57 4.16
C ASN A 119 -7.35 -15.45 4.50
N ILE A 120 -6.25 -15.39 3.74
CA ILE A 120 -5.28 -14.29 3.76
C ILE A 120 -5.04 -13.79 2.34
N GLU A 121 -4.53 -12.58 2.17
CA GLU A 121 -4.13 -12.07 0.86
C GLU A 121 -2.87 -12.77 0.34
N GLU A 122 -2.77 -12.96 -0.98
CA GLU A 122 -1.59 -13.55 -1.62
C GLU A 122 -0.32 -12.75 -1.31
N GLU A 123 -0.37 -11.42 -1.34
CA GLU A 123 0.79 -10.58 -1.06
C GLU A 123 1.34 -10.82 0.35
N PHE A 124 0.44 -11.04 1.33
CA PHE A 124 0.85 -11.37 2.70
C PHE A 124 1.61 -12.70 2.75
N LEU A 125 1.12 -13.72 2.03
CA LEU A 125 1.80 -15.02 1.94
C LEU A 125 3.18 -14.93 1.27
N THR A 126 3.34 -14.12 0.21
CA THR A 126 4.63 -13.98 -0.50
C THR A 126 5.74 -13.41 0.37
N ARG A 127 5.40 -12.68 1.44
CA ARG A 127 6.35 -12.11 2.39
C ARG A 127 6.72 -13.07 3.53
N MET A 128 5.98 -14.17 3.70
CA MET A 128 6.20 -15.13 4.78
C MET A 128 7.40 -16.05 4.51
N LYS A 129 8.15 -16.33 5.58
CA LYS A 129 9.13 -17.40 5.65
C LYS A 129 8.61 -18.52 6.55
N GLN A 130 8.98 -19.75 6.24
CA GLN A 130 8.64 -20.89 7.07
C GLN A 130 9.04 -20.63 8.54
N GLY A 131 8.10 -20.85 9.45
CA GLY A 131 8.26 -20.57 10.88
C GLY A 131 7.72 -19.20 11.33
N ASP A 132 7.38 -18.30 10.41
CA ASP A 132 6.80 -17.00 10.77
C ASP A 132 5.44 -17.15 11.46
N ILE A 133 5.19 -16.30 12.46
CA ILE A 133 3.97 -16.34 13.26
C ILE A 133 3.14 -15.09 12.98
N PHE A 134 1.86 -15.29 12.68
CA PHE A 134 0.91 -14.22 12.36
C PHE A 134 -0.44 -14.46 13.03
N THR A 135 -1.26 -13.41 13.11
CA THR A 135 -2.60 -13.46 13.70
C THR A 135 -3.66 -13.61 12.60
N LEU A 136 -4.58 -14.56 12.74
CA LEU A 136 -5.76 -14.73 11.90
C LEU A 136 -6.98 -15.01 12.78
N GLY A 137 -8.04 -14.21 12.65
CA GLY A 137 -9.25 -14.35 13.49
C GLY A 137 -8.97 -14.25 15.00
N GLY A 138 -8.00 -13.42 15.40
CA GLY A 138 -7.61 -13.23 16.80
C GLY A 138 -6.77 -14.37 17.40
N ARG A 139 -6.36 -15.36 16.61
CA ARG A 139 -5.50 -16.48 17.04
C ARG A 139 -4.16 -16.46 16.32
N LEU A 140 -3.11 -16.94 16.99
CA LEU A 140 -1.77 -17.01 16.43
C LEU A 140 -1.55 -18.32 15.69
N TYR A 141 -0.93 -18.22 14.52
CA TYR A 141 -0.61 -19.33 13.64
C TYR A 141 0.83 -19.23 13.15
N ARG A 142 1.53 -20.35 13.11
CA ARG A 142 2.87 -20.49 12.54
C ARG A 142 2.75 -21.00 11.10
N PHE A 143 3.37 -20.30 10.17
CA PHE A 143 3.45 -20.70 8.76
C PHE A 143 4.37 -21.91 8.59
N GLU A 144 3.86 -22.98 7.96
CA GLU A 144 4.64 -24.19 7.68
C GLU A 144 5.09 -24.21 6.22
N TYR A 145 4.14 -24.14 5.29
CA TYR A 145 4.41 -24.14 3.86
C TYR A 145 3.17 -23.68 3.07
N ALA A 146 3.39 -23.34 1.81
CA ALA A 146 2.32 -23.07 0.86
C ALA A 146 2.38 -24.02 -0.34
N LYS A 147 1.23 -24.34 -0.92
CA LYS A 147 1.13 -25.11 -2.16
C LYS A 147 -0.03 -24.57 -3.00
N GLY A 148 0.30 -23.89 -4.11
CA GLY A 148 -0.70 -23.15 -4.89
C GLY A 148 -1.39 -22.09 -4.03
N MET A 149 -2.71 -21.92 -4.19
CA MET A 149 -3.52 -20.99 -3.40
C MET A 149 -3.95 -21.56 -2.02
N ARG A 150 -3.08 -22.36 -1.40
CA ARG A 150 -3.31 -22.93 -0.06
C ARG A 150 -2.10 -22.68 0.83
N CYS A 151 -2.34 -22.09 1.99
CA CYS A 151 -1.37 -21.87 3.05
C CYS A 151 -1.64 -22.89 4.18
N TYR A 152 -0.61 -23.56 4.67
CA TYR A 152 -0.72 -24.52 5.76
C TYR A 152 -0.01 -24.00 7.00
N VAL A 153 -0.71 -24.04 8.14
CA VAL A 153 -0.25 -23.45 9.40
C VAL A 153 -0.46 -24.38 10.59
N THR A 154 0.27 -24.15 11.68
CA THR A 154 0.03 -24.78 12.98
C THR A 154 -0.38 -23.73 14.03
N PRO A 155 -1.25 -24.04 15.01
CA PRO A 155 -1.55 -23.11 16.10
C PRO A 155 -0.28 -22.74 16.89
N ALA A 156 -0.11 -21.47 17.20
CA ALA A 156 0.98 -20.96 18.05
C ALA A 156 0.40 -20.43 19.37
N THR A 157 1.02 -20.77 20.51
CA THR A 157 0.49 -20.44 21.85
C THR A 157 1.32 -19.40 22.62
N SER A 158 2.58 -19.15 22.26
CA SER A 158 3.50 -18.41 23.16
C SER A 158 4.44 -17.43 22.47
N SER A 159 4.25 -17.17 21.17
CA SER A 159 5.18 -16.34 20.40
C SER A 159 4.51 -15.05 19.97
N ALA A 160 5.15 -13.91 20.21
CA ALA A 160 4.75 -12.65 19.58
C ALA A 160 4.74 -12.83 18.04
N PRO A 161 3.82 -12.19 17.31
CA PRO A 161 3.82 -12.24 15.86
C PRO A 161 5.20 -11.82 15.32
N THR A 162 5.82 -12.69 14.51
CA THR A 162 7.09 -12.36 13.82
C THR A 162 6.82 -11.41 12.66
N ILE A 163 5.62 -11.50 12.08
CA ILE A 163 5.13 -10.59 11.06
C ILE A 163 4.09 -9.67 11.72
N PRO A 164 4.18 -8.33 11.53
CA PRO A 164 3.20 -7.42 12.09
C PRO A 164 1.78 -7.77 11.61
N PRO A 165 0.74 -7.53 12.45
CA PRO A 165 -0.63 -7.76 12.07
C PRO A 165 -0.96 -7.02 10.76
N TRP A 166 -1.50 -7.76 9.80
CA TRP A 166 -1.97 -7.18 8.55
C TRP A 166 -3.33 -6.51 8.78
N PHE A 167 -3.33 -5.17 8.78
CA PHE A 167 -4.54 -4.35 8.77
C PHE A 167 -4.73 -3.86 7.33
N SER A 168 -5.58 -4.53 6.54
CA SER A 168 -5.84 -4.21 5.13
C SER A 168 -6.86 -3.08 4.91
N GLU A 169 -7.59 -2.66 5.95
CA GLU A 169 -8.76 -1.78 5.76
C GLU A 169 -8.50 -0.28 5.95
N GLN A 170 -7.34 0.14 6.47
CA GLN A 170 -7.06 1.56 6.62
C GLN A 170 -6.32 2.10 5.40
N LEU A 171 -6.90 3.12 4.77
CA LEU A 171 -6.22 3.93 3.78
C LEU A 171 -4.85 4.35 4.34
N PRO A 172 -3.74 4.10 3.61
CA PRO A 172 -2.42 4.42 4.11
C PRO A 172 -2.34 5.92 4.41
N LEU A 173 -1.68 6.27 5.51
CA LEU A 173 -1.40 7.66 5.87
C LEU A 173 -0.88 8.43 4.63
N SER A 174 -1.64 9.44 4.20
CA SER A 174 -1.27 10.28 3.08
C SER A 174 0.00 11.07 3.40
N TYR A 175 0.78 11.42 2.38
CA TYR A 175 1.99 12.22 2.59
C TYR A 175 1.66 13.60 3.17
N GLU A 176 0.56 14.23 2.73
CA GLU A 176 0.17 15.56 3.20
C GLU A 176 -0.22 15.53 4.69
N LEU A 177 -1.05 14.55 5.08
CA LEU A 177 -1.42 14.36 6.48
C LEU A 177 -0.21 13.99 7.35
N ALA A 178 0.68 13.14 6.84
CA ALA A 178 1.96 12.81 7.48
C ALA A 178 2.79 14.06 7.78
N ILE A 179 2.90 14.99 6.82
CA ILE A 179 3.63 16.25 7.00
C ILE A 179 2.96 17.14 8.04
N GLU A 180 1.64 17.28 8.03
CA GLU A 180 0.93 18.07 9.04
C GLU A 180 1.07 17.48 10.45
N ILE A 181 1.01 16.16 10.59
CA ILE A 181 1.33 15.47 11.85
C ILE A 181 2.78 15.76 12.25
N GLY A 182 3.72 15.70 11.32
CA GLY A 182 5.13 16.03 11.55
C GLY A 182 5.32 17.46 12.06
N LYS A 183 4.70 18.45 11.43
CA LYS A 183 4.74 19.86 11.86
C LYS A 183 4.17 20.07 13.25
N PHE A 184 3.06 19.40 13.57
CA PHE A 184 2.49 19.42 14.91
C PHE A 184 3.49 18.86 15.94
N ARG A 185 4.12 17.72 15.63
CA ARG A 185 5.16 17.10 16.48
C ARG A 185 6.39 18.01 16.64
N ALA A 186 6.81 18.71 15.58
CA ALA A 186 7.89 19.70 15.64
C ALA A 186 7.51 20.86 16.57
N SER A 187 6.28 21.36 16.47
CA SER A 187 5.77 22.45 17.31
C SER A 187 5.74 22.04 18.79
N MET A 188 5.28 20.81 19.08
CA MET A 188 5.34 20.23 20.43
C MET A 188 6.78 20.11 20.94
N SER A 189 7.72 19.65 20.09
CA SER A 189 9.14 19.55 20.45
C SER A 189 9.75 20.91 20.83
N VAL A 190 9.43 21.96 20.06
CA VAL A 190 9.86 23.34 20.35
C VAL A 190 9.30 23.83 21.68
N ALA A 191 8.01 23.61 21.96
CA ALA A 191 7.38 23.98 23.23
C ALA A 191 8.05 23.24 24.41
N MET A 192 8.31 21.94 24.25
CA MET A 192 8.99 21.14 25.28
C MET A 192 10.44 21.55 25.53
N ALA A 193 11.16 22.08 24.54
CA ALA A 193 12.59 22.41 24.67
C ALA A 193 12.87 23.39 25.82
N LYS A 194 11.99 24.37 26.06
CA LYS A 194 12.09 25.30 27.19
C LYS A 194 11.93 24.59 28.53
N HIS A 195 10.98 23.66 28.62
CA HIS A 195 10.70 22.88 29.83
C HIS A 195 11.77 21.85 30.13
N LEU A 196 12.36 21.27 29.08
CA LEU A 196 13.51 20.37 29.16
C LEU A 196 14.74 21.09 29.74
N LYS A 197 15.09 22.28 29.20
CA LYS A 197 16.20 23.10 29.71
C LYS A 197 16.04 23.51 31.19
N LYS A 198 14.80 23.69 31.64
CA LYS A 198 14.48 24.03 33.04
C LYS A 198 14.33 22.83 33.96
N GLY A 199 14.41 21.60 33.46
CA GLY A 199 14.16 20.38 34.24
C GLY A 199 12.71 20.23 34.73
N THR A 200 11.76 20.91 34.09
CA THR A 200 10.34 20.93 34.50
C THR A 200 9.46 19.97 33.70
N LEU A 201 9.99 19.34 32.65
CA LEU A 201 9.25 18.40 31.81
C LEU A 201 9.04 17.08 32.56
N ASN A 202 7.79 16.73 32.87
CA ASN A 202 7.47 15.47 33.53
C ASN A 202 6.01 15.04 33.32
N LEU A 203 5.76 13.74 33.55
CA LEU A 203 4.47 13.08 33.36
C LEU A 203 3.44 13.36 34.46
N LYS A 204 3.90 13.73 35.67
CA LYS A 204 3.03 13.90 36.85
C LYS A 204 2.48 15.32 36.99
N SER A 205 3.02 16.26 36.22
CA SER A 205 2.63 17.67 36.25
C SER A 205 1.44 17.93 35.35
N LYS A 206 0.74 19.04 35.63
CA LYS A 206 -0.20 19.62 34.69
C LYS A 206 0.52 19.92 33.37
N VAL A 207 -0.21 19.78 32.26
CA VAL A 207 0.27 20.18 30.94
C VAL A 207 0.69 21.65 31.01
N PRO A 208 1.92 22.03 30.62
CA PRO A 208 2.34 23.42 30.63
C PRO A 208 1.47 24.28 29.72
N LYS A 209 1.26 25.55 30.11
CA LYS A 209 0.26 26.45 29.52
C LYS A 209 0.44 26.69 28.00
N ASP A 210 1.67 26.71 27.52
CA ASP A 210 1.99 26.84 26.09
C ASP A 210 1.54 25.63 25.28
N MET A 211 1.81 24.41 25.77
CA MET A 211 1.31 23.17 25.17
C MET A 211 -0.20 23.00 25.36
N GLU A 212 -0.75 23.39 26.51
CA GLU A 212 -2.18 23.34 26.79
C GLU A 212 -2.96 24.22 25.79
N SER A 213 -2.45 25.42 25.48
CA SER A 213 -3.05 26.30 24.48
C SER A 213 -3.01 25.73 23.06
N MET A 214 -1.98 24.94 22.72
CA MET A 214 -1.89 24.27 21.42
C MET A 214 -2.87 23.11 21.33
N LEU A 215 -2.97 22.30 22.40
CA LEU A 215 -3.83 21.12 22.44
C LEU A 215 -5.30 21.49 22.54
N SER A 216 -5.66 22.56 23.25
CA SER A 216 -7.03 23.03 23.38
C SER A 216 -7.62 23.63 22.10
N ALA A 217 -6.77 23.99 21.13
CA ALA A 217 -7.19 24.41 19.80
C ALA A 217 -7.69 23.23 18.94
N LEU A 218 -7.45 21.99 19.36
CA LEU A 218 -7.89 20.78 18.69
C LEU A 218 -9.22 20.30 19.27
N PRO A 219 -10.08 19.61 18.48
CA PRO A 219 -11.37 19.09 18.93
C PRO A 219 -11.17 17.84 19.81
N MET A 220 -10.64 18.02 21.02
CA MET A 220 -10.35 16.96 21.97
C MET A 220 -10.69 17.36 23.40
N ASP A 221 -10.92 16.36 24.25
CA ASP A 221 -11.12 16.59 25.69
C ASP A 221 -9.79 16.70 26.46
N GLY A 222 -9.88 17.10 27.74
CA GLY A 222 -8.71 17.27 28.59
C GLY A 222 -7.95 15.97 28.90
N ASN A 223 -8.59 14.80 28.82
CA ASN A 223 -7.93 13.52 29.04
C ASN A 223 -7.10 13.13 27.81
N ALA A 224 -7.64 13.33 26.61
CA ALA A 224 -6.93 13.18 25.35
C ALA A 224 -5.72 14.12 25.28
N ALA A 225 -5.88 15.39 25.66
CA ALA A 225 -4.77 16.34 25.72
C ALA A 225 -3.65 15.87 26.66
N LYS A 226 -3.98 15.39 27.86
CA LYS A 226 -3.01 14.82 28.81
C LYS A 226 -2.32 13.58 28.26
N ALA A 227 -3.05 12.69 27.60
CA ALA A 227 -2.49 11.48 27.00
C ALA A 227 -1.50 11.81 25.89
N ILE A 228 -1.85 12.75 24.99
CA ILE A 228 -0.99 13.21 23.92
C ILE A 228 0.27 13.87 24.49
N TYR A 229 0.12 14.77 25.47
CA TYR A 229 1.26 15.36 26.17
C TYR A 229 2.17 14.29 26.79
N GLY A 230 1.59 13.32 27.51
CA GLY A 230 2.32 12.23 28.13
C GLY A 230 3.15 11.43 27.12
N TYR A 231 2.55 11.09 25.98
CA TYR A 231 3.24 10.41 24.88
C TYR A 231 4.46 11.18 24.37
N PHE A 232 4.35 12.50 24.19
CA PHE A 232 5.48 13.33 23.76
C PHE A 232 6.58 13.42 24.82
N VAL A 233 6.21 13.53 26.09
CA VAL A 233 7.16 13.56 27.20
C VAL A 233 7.92 12.25 27.30
N GLU A 234 7.23 11.12 27.25
CA GLU A 234 7.85 9.79 27.27
C GLU A 234 8.84 9.63 26.11
N GLN A 235 8.41 9.97 24.89
CA GLN A 235 9.29 9.93 23.71
C GLN A 235 10.53 10.81 23.90
N GLN A 236 10.37 12.04 24.38
CA GLN A 236 11.46 12.99 24.56
C GLN A 236 12.43 12.56 25.66
N LEU A 237 11.93 11.98 26.76
CA LEU A 237 12.76 11.52 27.88
C LEU A 237 13.46 10.19 27.58
N PHE A 238 12.81 9.29 26.84
CA PHE A 238 13.37 8.00 26.47
C PHE A 238 14.38 8.11 25.32
N ALA A 239 13.96 8.72 24.21
CA ALA A 239 14.74 8.74 22.97
C ALA A 239 15.56 10.02 22.76
N GLY A 240 15.40 11.02 23.64
CA GLY A 240 16.11 12.31 23.54
C GLY A 240 15.63 13.24 22.43
N ALA A 241 14.72 12.78 21.56
CA ALA A 241 14.16 13.56 20.46
C ALA A 241 12.75 13.09 20.10
N VAL A 242 11.96 14.01 19.54
CA VAL A 242 10.66 13.70 18.94
C VAL A 242 10.79 13.72 17.42
N PRO A 243 10.69 12.54 16.75
CA PRO A 243 10.67 12.45 15.29
C PRO A 243 9.58 13.35 14.70
N ASN A 244 9.84 14.06 13.61
CA ASN A 244 8.93 15.03 13.02
C ASN A 244 9.17 15.18 11.49
N ASP A 245 8.55 16.18 10.85
CA ASP A 245 8.65 16.42 9.40
C ASP A 245 10.06 16.82 8.91
N ARG A 246 10.99 17.12 9.83
CA ARG A 246 12.37 17.52 9.52
C ARG A 246 13.42 16.69 10.26
N LEU A 247 12.99 15.76 11.10
CA LEU A 247 13.86 14.92 11.92
C LEU A 247 13.41 13.47 11.81
N ILE A 248 14.20 12.67 11.08
CA ILE A 248 14.15 11.22 11.16
C ILE A 248 15.08 10.80 12.29
N LEU A 249 14.54 10.02 13.23
CA LEU A 249 15.33 9.42 14.32
C LEU A 249 15.61 7.96 13.97
N ILE A 250 16.87 7.56 14.11
CA ILE A 250 17.28 6.16 13.96
C ILE A 250 17.68 5.66 15.34
N GLU A 251 16.92 4.71 15.87
CA GLU A 251 17.19 4.06 17.14
C GLU A 251 17.91 2.74 16.89
N ILE A 252 19.07 2.56 17.51
CA ILE A 252 19.83 1.31 17.45
C ILE A 252 19.58 0.56 18.76
N THR A 253 18.99 -0.62 18.63
CA THR A 253 18.69 -1.49 19.78
C THR A 253 19.07 -2.93 19.43
N ALA A 254 19.02 -3.84 20.40
CA ALA A 254 19.22 -5.26 20.18
C ALA A 254 17.92 -6.00 20.45
N ASP A 255 17.55 -6.94 19.58
CA ASP A 255 16.44 -7.84 19.85
C ASP A 255 16.76 -8.67 21.10
N PRO A 256 15.98 -8.55 22.19
CA PRO A 256 16.23 -9.29 23.42
C PRO A 256 16.23 -10.82 23.24
N LYS A 257 15.60 -11.34 22.18
CA LYS A 257 15.52 -12.79 21.92
C LYS A 257 16.66 -13.31 21.05
N SER A 258 16.91 -12.65 19.92
CA SER A 258 17.91 -13.13 18.95
C SER A 258 19.30 -12.52 19.16
N GLY A 259 19.41 -11.44 19.94
CA GLY A 259 20.64 -10.67 20.09
C GLY A 259 21.05 -9.90 18.84
N GLN A 260 20.21 -9.89 17.79
CA GLN A 260 20.51 -9.16 16.56
C GLN A 260 20.36 -7.66 16.77
N ASN A 261 21.28 -6.90 16.20
CA ASN A 261 21.17 -5.45 16.15
C ASN A 261 20.02 -5.05 15.23
N LEU A 262 19.13 -4.22 15.75
CA LEU A 262 18.00 -3.64 15.04
C LEU A 262 18.21 -2.14 14.90
N ALA A 263 18.07 -1.64 13.68
CA ALA A 263 17.95 -0.21 13.41
C ALA A 263 16.48 0.12 13.14
N ILE A 264 15.87 0.90 14.04
CA ILE A 264 14.47 1.33 13.95
C ILE A 264 14.43 2.75 13.42
N PHE A 265 13.81 2.93 12.26
CA PHE A 265 13.65 4.23 11.62
C PHE A 265 12.30 4.84 12.01
N HIS A 266 12.33 5.89 12.83
CA HIS A 266 11.15 6.65 13.18
C HIS A 266 10.89 7.70 12.08
N SER A 267 10.06 7.34 11.11
CA SER A 267 9.72 8.14 9.93
C SER A 267 8.21 8.19 9.71
N LEU A 268 7.66 9.40 9.57
CA LEU A 268 6.21 9.63 9.53
C LEU A 268 5.64 9.83 8.12
N TYR A 269 6.44 9.73 7.06
CA TYR A 269 6.05 10.09 5.68
C TYR A 269 5.06 9.13 4.99
N GLY A 270 4.43 8.23 5.74
CA GLY A 270 3.52 7.23 5.20
C GLY A 270 4.22 6.03 4.56
N ARG A 271 3.43 4.96 4.34
CA ARG A 271 3.93 3.64 3.93
C ARG A 271 4.72 3.68 2.63
N ARG A 272 4.19 4.35 1.59
CA ARG A 272 4.82 4.41 0.26
C ARG A 272 6.25 4.96 0.29
N ILE A 273 6.49 5.99 1.10
CA ILE A 273 7.82 6.59 1.24
C ILE A 273 8.72 5.69 2.09
N ASN A 274 8.20 5.17 3.20
CA ASN A 274 8.96 4.26 4.07
C ASN A 274 9.38 2.96 3.34
N ASP A 275 8.51 2.40 2.47
CA ASP A 275 8.83 1.24 1.64
C ASP A 275 9.93 1.57 0.62
N THR A 276 9.87 2.76 0.03
CA THR A 276 10.91 3.22 -0.91
C THR A 276 12.24 3.39 -0.19
N LEU A 277 12.24 4.04 0.97
CA LEU A 277 13.43 4.21 1.80
C LEU A 277 14.03 2.87 2.22
N SER A 278 13.19 1.92 2.64
CA SER A 278 13.59 0.55 3.00
C SER A 278 14.28 -0.17 1.84
N ARG A 279 13.75 -0.05 0.62
CA ARG A 279 14.35 -0.63 -0.59
C ARG A 279 15.72 -0.01 -0.90
N VAL A 280 15.84 1.32 -0.79
CA VAL A 280 17.11 2.03 -1.00
C VAL A 280 18.16 1.57 0.01
N ILE A 281 17.84 1.60 1.31
CA ILE A 281 18.75 1.16 2.38
C ILE A 281 19.17 -0.30 2.19
N SER A 282 18.22 -1.19 1.86
CA SER A 282 18.48 -2.60 1.60
C SER A 282 19.35 -2.84 0.36
N HIS A 283 19.33 -1.93 -0.60
CA HIS A 283 20.17 -1.99 -1.79
C HIS A 283 21.59 -1.52 -1.46
N THR A 284 21.74 -0.39 -0.76
CA THR A 284 23.04 0.16 -0.37
C THR A 284 23.82 -0.80 0.53
N HIS A 285 23.19 -1.34 1.57
CA HIS A 285 23.84 -2.33 2.44
C HIS A 285 24.27 -3.59 1.69
N ARG A 286 23.51 -4.00 0.66
CA ARG A 286 23.91 -5.13 -0.20
C ARG A 286 25.11 -4.82 -1.07
N GLN A 287 25.38 -3.56 -1.43
CA GLN A 287 26.58 -3.23 -2.20
C GLN A 287 27.81 -3.09 -1.29
N GLU A 288 27.66 -2.49 -0.12
CA GLU A 288 28.75 -2.32 0.83
C GLU A 288 29.22 -3.63 1.45
N ALA A 289 28.34 -4.63 1.63
CA ALA A 289 28.71 -5.94 2.16
C ALA A 289 29.50 -6.82 1.17
N TRP A 290 29.67 -6.39 -0.08
CA TRP A 290 30.42 -7.12 -1.13
C TRP A 290 31.79 -6.50 -1.42
N HIS A 291 32.17 -5.46 -0.67
CA HIS A 291 33.50 -4.85 -0.67
C HIS A 291 34.17 -5.06 0.69
#